data_AF-A0A9E5RDV8-F1
#
_entry.id   AF-A0A9E5RDV8-F1
#
_cell.length_a   1.000
_cell.length_b   1.000
_cell.length_c   1.000
_cell.angle_alpha   90.00
_cell.angle_beta   90.00
_cell.angle_gamma   90.00
#
_symmetry.space_group_name_H-M   'P 1'
#
loop_
_entity.id
_entity.type
_entity.pdbx_description
1 polymer ?
#
loop_
_entity_poly.entity_id
_entity_poly.type
_entity_poly.pdbx_seq_one_letter_code
_entity_poly.pdbx_strand_id
1 'polypeptide(L)'
;MIMKFAPLSSLRKVRYVLPVAIATTLFSLPMVSPVLAQEQLTRMVTVTGRGVENIPTTISQVRLGVEVQGRTAEEVQQEAAQRTNAVVELLRSRNVDQLTTTGIYLSPQYNYENGSQELVGYTASNTVSFEIPTEQAGDILDASVSAGASRIDGISFTAEEEAIATAQNQALREATQEAQEQADVVLAALGLSRDEVVNIQINGAMPPMPPIPLARGAVEQLALSDAPTPVVGGEQQIEASVTLQISY
;
A
#
# COMPACT_ATOMS: atom_id res chain seq x y z
N MET A 1 66.68 90.50 29.14
CA MET A 1 67.58 89.35 29.29
C MET A 1 67.27 88.40 28.13
N ILE A 2 67.76 88.64 26.90
CA ILE A 2 69.15 88.50 26.40
C ILE A 2 69.58 87.02 26.57
N MET A 3 69.92 86.20 25.57
CA MET A 3 70.66 86.42 24.32
C MET A 3 70.41 85.28 23.30
N LYS A 4 70.63 85.59 22.00
CA LYS A 4 70.87 84.69 20.86
C LYS A 4 72.02 83.69 21.12
N PHE A 5 72.09 82.57 20.37
CA PHE A 5 73.12 82.31 19.33
C PHE A 5 73.07 80.84 18.79
N ALA A 6 72.74 80.74 17.49
CA ALA A 6 73.41 80.07 16.36
C ALA A 6 74.46 78.91 16.55
N PRO A 7 74.72 78.11 15.49
CA PRO A 7 75.01 76.67 15.53
C PRO A 7 76.50 76.30 15.33
N LEU A 8 76.84 75.02 15.48
CA LEU A 8 78.05 74.44 14.90
C LEU A 8 77.85 72.99 14.44
N SER A 9 78.16 72.78 13.16
CA SER A 9 78.51 71.51 12.54
C SER A 9 79.94 71.12 12.92
N SER A 10 80.21 69.83 13.17
CA SER A 10 81.42 69.15 12.66
C SER A 10 81.42 67.63 12.92
N LEU A 11 81.60 66.92 11.82
CA LEU A 11 82.57 65.84 11.56
C LEU A 11 82.74 64.62 12.49
N ARG A 12 82.72 63.48 11.78
CA ARG A 12 83.40 62.19 12.01
C ARG A 12 83.01 61.41 13.26
N LYS A 13 82.32 60.27 13.06
CA LYS A 13 82.47 59.11 13.97
C LYS A 13 82.62 57.80 13.22
N VAL A 14 83.65 57.10 13.68
CA VAL A 14 84.19 55.81 13.27
C VAL A 14 83.37 54.68 13.90
N ARG A 15 83.28 53.57 13.17
CA ARG A 15 82.59 52.30 13.54
C ARG A 15 83.23 51.63 14.75
N TYR A 16 82.39 51.07 15.62
CA TYR A 16 82.66 49.85 16.40
C TYR A 16 81.37 49.03 16.53
N VAL A 17 81.55 47.72 16.66
CA VAL A 17 80.57 46.63 16.42
C VAL A 17 80.20 45.93 17.74
N LEU A 18 79.06 45.22 17.73
CA LEU A 18 78.62 44.05 18.54
C LEU A 18 77.53 44.31 19.64
N PRO A 19 76.73 43.31 20.09
CA PRO A 19 75.42 42.93 19.53
C PRO A 19 74.30 42.73 20.60
N VAL A 20 73.03 42.53 20.21
CA VAL A 20 71.97 41.97 21.10
C VAL A 20 71.05 41.03 20.32
N ALA A 21 70.78 39.85 20.91
CA ALA A 21 70.01 38.73 20.40
C ALA A 21 68.50 38.84 20.72
N ILE A 22 67.64 38.34 19.83
CA ILE A 22 66.19 38.14 20.06
C ILE A 22 65.86 36.68 19.72
N ALA A 23 65.34 35.95 20.70
CA ALA A 23 64.94 34.55 20.59
C ALA A 23 63.47 34.43 20.14
N THR A 24 63.21 33.69 19.06
CA THR A 24 61.87 33.32 18.60
C THR A 24 61.61 31.84 18.89
N THR A 25 60.67 31.54 19.78
CA THR A 25 60.21 30.17 20.07
C THR A 25 59.13 29.76 19.07
N LEU A 26 59.43 28.75 18.26
CA LEU A 26 58.52 28.15 17.28
C LEU A 26 57.61 27.14 17.99
N PHE A 27 56.31 27.44 18.11
CA PHE A 27 55.31 26.55 18.68
C PHE A 27 54.87 25.54 17.61
N SER A 28 55.25 24.26 17.76
CA SER A 28 54.85 23.18 16.85
C SER A 28 53.51 22.60 17.31
N LEU A 29 52.44 22.86 16.57
CA LEU A 29 51.16 22.16 16.72
C LEU A 29 51.29 20.78 16.05
N PRO A 30 50.96 19.66 16.73
CA PRO A 30 50.85 18.37 16.05
C PRO A 30 49.67 18.45 15.08
N MET A 31 49.95 18.33 13.78
CA MET A 31 48.93 18.06 12.77
C MET A 31 48.30 16.70 13.09
N VAL A 32 47.08 16.70 13.61
CA VAL A 32 46.22 15.52 13.58
C VAL A 32 45.71 15.42 12.14
N SER A 33 46.24 14.47 11.38
CA SER A 33 45.68 14.17 10.05
C SER A 33 44.23 13.72 10.22
N PRO A 34 43.26 14.26 9.47
CA PRO A 34 41.93 13.68 9.45
C PRO A 34 42.07 12.25 8.90
N VAL A 35 41.67 11.26 9.69
CA VAL A 35 41.34 9.93 9.16
C VAL A 35 40.20 10.17 8.17
N LEU A 36 40.53 10.17 6.88
CA LEU A 36 39.53 9.97 5.86
C LEU A 36 39.04 8.55 6.08
N ALA A 37 37.77 8.40 6.47
CA ALA A 37 37.10 7.11 6.41
C ALA A 37 37.23 6.62 4.97
N GLN A 38 38.13 5.68 4.74
CA GLN A 38 38.28 5.02 3.45
C GLN A 38 36.99 4.24 3.26
N GLU A 39 36.07 4.69 2.40
CA GLU A 39 34.99 3.83 1.93
C GLU A 39 35.66 2.61 1.30
N GLN A 40 35.64 1.47 2.00
CA GLN A 40 35.98 0.21 1.39
C GLN A 40 35.03 0.04 0.21
N LEU A 41 35.57 0.07 -1.00
CA LEU A 41 34.87 -0.33 -2.22
C LEU A 41 34.62 -1.84 -2.12
N THR A 42 33.60 -2.22 -1.34
CA THR A 42 33.14 -3.60 -1.24
C THR A 42 32.56 -3.99 -2.59
N ARG A 43 33.14 -5.03 -3.20
CA ARG A 43 32.63 -5.60 -4.44
C ARG A 43 31.33 -6.32 -4.10
N MET A 44 30.26 -5.98 -4.80
CA MET A 44 28.93 -6.49 -4.50
C MET A 44 28.19 -6.88 -5.77
N VAL A 45 27.41 -7.95 -5.69
CA VAL A 45 26.43 -8.33 -6.70
C VAL A 45 25.05 -7.95 -6.18
N THR A 46 24.24 -7.32 -7.02
CA THR A 46 22.83 -7.03 -6.72
C THR A 46 21.97 -7.99 -7.52
N VAL A 47 21.12 -8.75 -6.83
CA VAL A 47 20.23 -9.76 -7.42
C VAL A 47 18.83 -9.55 -6.90
N THR A 48 17.82 -9.92 -7.69
CA THR A 48 16.41 -9.78 -7.30
C THR A 48 15.68 -11.07 -7.64
N GLY A 49 15.14 -11.71 -6.60
CA GLY A 49 14.28 -12.88 -6.75
C GLY A 49 12.81 -12.51 -6.57
N ARG A 50 11.95 -13.41 -7.05
CA ARG A 50 10.49 -13.31 -7.10
C ARG A 50 9.88 -14.64 -6.63
N GLY A 51 9.00 -14.58 -5.64
CA GLY A 51 8.21 -15.72 -5.20
C GLY A 51 6.75 -15.51 -5.56
N VAL A 52 6.06 -16.59 -5.92
CA VAL A 52 4.68 -16.55 -6.42
C VAL A 52 3.90 -17.73 -5.87
N GLU A 53 2.84 -17.43 -5.13
CA GLU A 53 1.92 -18.40 -4.55
C GLU A 53 0.52 -18.21 -5.13
N ASN A 54 -0.18 -19.30 -5.44
CA ASN A 54 -1.59 -19.24 -5.85
C ASN A 54 -2.43 -19.95 -4.78
N ILE A 55 -3.41 -19.24 -4.25
CA ILE A 55 -4.29 -19.74 -3.18
C ILE A 55 -5.76 -19.64 -3.59
N PRO A 56 -6.62 -20.58 -3.16
CA PRO A 56 -8.05 -20.53 -3.47
C PRO A 56 -8.73 -19.34 -2.79
N THR A 57 -9.69 -18.73 -3.48
CA THR A 57 -10.54 -17.66 -2.92
C THR A 57 -11.79 -18.25 -2.27
N THR A 58 -11.73 -18.51 -0.97
CA THR A 58 -12.79 -19.19 -0.21
C THR A 58 -13.81 -18.24 0.41
N ILE A 59 -13.59 -16.93 0.35
CA ILE A 59 -14.49 -15.91 0.90
C ILE A 59 -15.10 -15.09 -0.23
N SER A 60 -16.40 -14.86 -0.17
CA SER A 60 -17.11 -13.93 -1.04
C SER A 60 -17.46 -12.65 -0.28
N GLN A 61 -16.99 -11.53 -0.82
CA GLN A 61 -17.43 -10.20 -0.42
C GLN A 61 -18.61 -9.81 -1.30
N VAL A 62 -19.76 -9.59 -0.67
CA VAL A 62 -21.03 -9.35 -1.37
C VAL A 62 -21.52 -7.94 -1.06
N ARG A 63 -22.01 -7.25 -2.08
CA ARG A 63 -22.71 -5.97 -1.95
C ARG A 63 -24.15 -6.10 -2.44
N LEU A 64 -25.10 -5.87 -1.53
CA LEU A 64 -26.53 -5.91 -1.81
C LEU A 64 -27.16 -4.53 -1.69
N GLY A 65 -28.15 -4.27 -2.54
CA GLY A 65 -28.96 -3.07 -2.53
C GLY A 65 -30.44 -3.36 -2.25
N VAL A 66 -31.04 -2.55 -1.40
CA VAL A 66 -32.48 -2.42 -1.23
C VAL A 66 -32.90 -1.10 -1.85
N GLU A 67 -33.55 -1.18 -3.00
CA GLU A 67 -34.12 -0.03 -3.72
C GLU A 67 -35.65 -0.06 -3.65
N VAL A 68 -36.23 1.09 -3.30
CA VAL A 68 -37.68 1.31 -3.20
C VAL A 68 -38.02 2.60 -3.95
N GLN A 69 -39.15 2.61 -4.64
CA GLN A 69 -39.68 3.76 -5.36
C GLN A 69 -41.11 4.04 -4.94
N GLY A 70 -41.52 5.31 -4.91
CA GLY A 70 -42.85 5.69 -4.45
C GLY A 70 -43.11 7.19 -4.59
N ARG A 71 -44.28 7.64 -4.12
CA ARG A 71 -44.75 9.01 -4.39
C ARG A 71 -44.16 10.05 -3.46
N THR A 72 -43.90 9.69 -2.21
CA THR A 72 -43.38 10.62 -1.20
C THR A 72 -42.05 10.16 -0.65
N ALA A 73 -41.18 11.12 -0.31
CA ALA A 73 -39.89 10.84 0.30
C ALA A 73 -40.00 10.04 1.60
N GLU A 74 -40.99 10.36 2.44
CA GLU A 74 -41.19 9.72 3.74
C GLU A 74 -41.58 8.25 3.61
N GLU A 75 -42.59 7.95 2.78
CA GLU A 75 -43.04 6.58 2.49
C GLU A 75 -41.89 5.72 1.99
N VAL A 76 -41.18 6.21 0.97
CA VAL A 76 -40.09 5.48 0.31
C VAL A 76 -38.91 5.24 1.25
N GLN A 77 -38.57 6.22 2.09
CA GLN A 77 -37.51 6.07 3.09
C GLN A 77 -37.89 5.07 4.20
N GLN A 78 -39.14 5.12 4.69
CA GLN A 78 -39.61 4.20 5.73
C GLN A 78 -39.63 2.76 5.22
N GLU A 79 -40.15 2.54 4.01
CA GLU A 79 -40.19 1.21 3.41
C GLU A 79 -38.78 0.67 3.12
N ALA A 80 -37.88 1.49 2.58
CA ALA A 80 -36.49 1.09 2.37
C ALA A 80 -35.81 0.72 3.69
N ALA A 81 -36.04 1.47 4.77
CA ALA A 81 -35.52 1.15 6.09
C ALA A 81 -36.05 -0.17 6.64
N GLN A 82 -37.36 -0.43 6.51
CA GLN A 82 -37.98 -1.70 6.95
C GLN A 82 -37.40 -2.91 6.21
N ARG A 83 -37.33 -2.84 4.87
CA ARG A 83 -36.75 -3.92 4.04
C ARG A 83 -35.26 -4.13 4.33
N THR A 84 -34.51 -3.05 4.50
CA THR A 84 -33.09 -3.13 4.87
C THR A 84 -32.90 -3.78 6.24
N ASN A 85 -33.72 -3.45 7.23
CA ASN A 85 -33.64 -4.06 8.55
C ASN A 85 -33.89 -5.57 8.49
N ALA A 86 -34.89 -6.01 7.72
CA ALA A 86 -35.15 -7.44 7.50
C ALA A 86 -33.95 -8.17 6.88
N VAL A 87 -33.31 -7.56 5.87
CA VAL A 87 -32.09 -8.10 5.25
C VAL A 87 -30.95 -8.16 6.27
N VAL A 88 -30.72 -7.10 7.04
CA VAL A 88 -29.65 -7.05 8.05
C VAL A 88 -29.87 -8.07 9.17
N GLU A 89 -31.10 -8.27 9.62
CA GLU A 89 -31.45 -9.29 10.62
C GLU A 89 -31.22 -10.70 10.08
N LEU A 90 -31.63 -10.97 8.84
CA LEU A 90 -31.32 -12.23 8.16
C LEU A 90 -29.81 -12.46 8.12
N LEU A 91 -29.04 -11.49 7.63
CA LEU A 91 -27.58 -11.61 7.50
C LEU A 91 -26.91 -11.85 8.86
N ARG A 92 -27.34 -11.16 9.93
CA ARG A 92 -26.87 -11.45 11.29
C ARG A 92 -27.21 -12.86 11.74
N SER A 93 -28.41 -13.35 11.44
CA SER A 93 -28.82 -14.73 11.80
C SER A 93 -28.00 -15.80 11.07
N ARG A 94 -27.41 -15.46 9.92
CA ARG A 94 -26.51 -16.32 9.15
C ARG A 94 -25.05 -16.20 9.59
N ASN A 95 -24.73 -15.38 10.60
CA ASN A 95 -23.38 -15.13 11.10
C ASN A 95 -22.41 -14.67 10.01
N VAL A 96 -22.86 -13.77 9.13
CA VAL A 96 -21.96 -13.17 8.13
C VAL A 96 -20.92 -12.26 8.80
N ASP A 97 -19.74 -12.19 8.21
CA ASP A 97 -18.64 -11.35 8.67
C ASP A 97 -18.69 -9.97 8.00
N GLN A 98 -18.01 -8.99 8.62
CA GLN A 98 -17.84 -7.62 8.10
C GLN A 98 -19.13 -6.94 7.61
N LEU A 99 -20.27 -7.22 8.26
CA LEU A 99 -21.56 -6.65 7.90
C LEU A 99 -21.59 -5.14 8.14
N THR A 100 -21.65 -4.37 7.05
CA THR A 100 -21.61 -2.91 7.06
C THR A 100 -22.65 -2.32 6.12
N THR A 101 -23.21 -1.16 6.48
CA THR A 101 -23.99 -0.34 5.55
C THR A 101 -23.04 0.59 4.82
N THR A 102 -22.95 0.46 3.49
CA THR A 102 -21.99 1.20 2.66
C THR A 102 -22.59 2.38 1.93
N GLY A 103 -23.92 2.54 1.93
CA GLY A 103 -24.56 3.67 1.28
C GLY A 103 -26.04 3.81 1.64
N ILE A 104 -26.50 5.05 1.77
CA ILE A 104 -27.91 5.40 1.93
C ILE A 104 -28.17 6.60 1.03
N TYR A 105 -29.13 6.46 0.13
CA TYR A 105 -29.48 7.47 -0.86
C TYR A 105 -30.98 7.65 -0.90
N LEU A 106 -31.42 8.90 -1.08
CA LEU A 106 -32.80 9.27 -1.37
C LEU A 106 -32.76 10.35 -2.44
N SER A 107 -33.37 10.09 -3.59
CA SER A 107 -33.40 11.01 -4.72
C SER A 107 -34.82 11.25 -5.18
N PRO A 108 -35.23 12.49 -5.50
CA PRO A 108 -36.44 12.71 -6.29
C PRO A 108 -36.28 12.11 -7.69
N GLN A 109 -37.40 11.70 -8.26
CA GLN A 109 -37.54 11.30 -9.66
C GLN A 109 -38.35 12.38 -10.40
N TYR A 110 -37.82 12.85 -11.52
CA TYR A 110 -38.47 13.85 -12.36
C TYR A 110 -38.79 13.27 -13.73
N ASN A 111 -39.98 13.59 -14.25
CA ASN A 111 -40.29 13.45 -15.66
C ASN A 111 -39.95 14.76 -16.38
N TYR A 112 -39.32 14.64 -17.54
CA TYR A 112 -38.93 15.76 -18.39
C TYR A 112 -39.67 15.62 -19.72
N GLU A 113 -40.91 16.11 -19.76
CA GLU A 113 -41.71 16.18 -20.97
C GLU A 113 -41.93 17.64 -21.41
N ASN A 114 -41.78 17.90 -22.71
CA ASN A 114 -42.05 19.20 -23.35
C ASN A 114 -41.35 20.41 -22.69
N GLY A 115 -40.15 20.22 -22.13
CA GLY A 115 -39.39 21.27 -21.46
C GLY A 115 -39.88 21.64 -20.06
N SER A 116 -40.84 20.89 -19.51
CA SER A 116 -41.28 21.01 -18.11
C SER A 116 -40.65 19.91 -17.26
N GLN A 117 -40.23 20.27 -16.04
CA GLN A 117 -39.75 19.33 -15.02
C GLN A 117 -40.88 19.07 -14.03
N GLU A 118 -41.40 17.84 -14.03
CA GLU A 118 -42.45 17.42 -13.10
C GLU A 118 -41.90 16.37 -12.13
N LEU A 119 -42.09 16.59 -10.83
CA LEU A 119 -41.75 15.60 -9.80
C LEU A 119 -42.75 14.45 -9.87
N VAL A 120 -42.28 13.25 -10.19
CA VAL A 120 -43.13 12.05 -10.32
C VAL A 120 -43.00 11.07 -9.16
N GLY A 121 -41.96 11.22 -8.33
CA GLY A 121 -41.79 10.39 -7.14
C GLY A 121 -40.42 10.53 -6.51
N TYR A 122 -40.04 9.51 -5.73
CA TYR A 122 -38.77 9.39 -5.04
C TYR A 122 -38.25 7.96 -5.13
N THR A 123 -36.93 7.82 -5.05
CA THR A 123 -36.23 6.55 -4.93
C THR A 123 -35.33 6.59 -3.70
N ALA A 124 -35.49 5.62 -2.81
CA ALA A 124 -34.52 5.35 -1.75
C ALA A 124 -33.73 4.11 -2.11
N SER A 125 -32.43 4.13 -1.83
CA SER A 125 -31.54 3.00 -1.95
C SER A 125 -30.70 2.88 -0.68
N ASN A 126 -30.63 1.68 -0.12
CA ASN A 126 -29.71 1.34 0.95
C ASN A 126 -28.82 0.19 0.47
N THR A 127 -27.52 0.29 0.72
CA THR A 127 -26.55 -0.72 0.29
C THR A 127 -25.84 -1.28 1.51
N VAL A 128 -25.80 -2.60 1.60
CA VAL A 128 -25.08 -3.35 2.63
C VAL A 128 -23.97 -4.18 1.99
N SER A 129 -22.87 -4.34 2.71
CA SER A 129 -21.72 -5.17 2.33
C SER A 129 -21.43 -6.16 3.44
N PHE A 130 -21.02 -7.37 3.09
CA PHE A 130 -20.66 -8.41 4.04
C PHE A 130 -19.74 -9.46 3.39
N GLU A 131 -19.15 -10.31 4.24
CA GLU A 131 -18.31 -11.42 3.84
C GLU A 131 -18.90 -12.75 4.33
N ILE A 132 -18.82 -13.77 3.49
CA ILE A 132 -19.26 -15.14 3.80
C ILE A 132 -18.35 -16.17 3.12
N PRO A 133 -18.34 -17.42 3.59
CA PRO A 133 -17.75 -18.52 2.84
C PRO A 133 -18.41 -18.66 1.47
N THR A 134 -17.62 -18.74 0.40
CA THR A 134 -18.10 -18.75 -0.99
C THR A 134 -19.11 -19.86 -1.26
N GLU A 135 -18.97 -21.01 -0.60
CA GLU A 135 -19.91 -22.13 -0.68
C GLU A 135 -21.32 -21.81 -0.17
N GLN A 136 -21.47 -20.81 0.71
CA GLN A 136 -22.75 -20.37 1.28
C GLN A 136 -23.35 -19.17 0.52
N ALA A 137 -22.63 -18.63 -0.47
CA ALA A 137 -23.00 -17.39 -1.13
C ALA A 137 -24.36 -17.49 -1.82
N GLY A 138 -24.60 -18.56 -2.58
CA GLY A 138 -25.86 -18.76 -3.30
C GLY A 138 -27.08 -18.74 -2.37
N ASP A 139 -27.07 -19.59 -1.35
CA ASP A 139 -28.16 -19.70 -0.38
C ASP A 139 -28.45 -18.37 0.36
N ILE A 140 -27.39 -17.62 0.69
CA ILE A 140 -27.52 -16.34 1.40
C ILE A 140 -28.03 -15.24 0.46
N LEU A 141 -27.60 -15.23 -0.80
CA LEU A 141 -28.11 -14.30 -1.81
C LEU A 141 -29.62 -14.52 -2.03
N ASP A 142 -30.04 -15.77 -2.23
CA ASP A 142 -31.45 -16.11 -2.49
C ASP A 142 -32.34 -15.77 -1.28
N ALA A 143 -31.85 -16.05 -0.07
CA ALA A 143 -32.52 -15.66 1.17
C ALA A 143 -32.60 -14.14 1.33
N SER A 144 -31.55 -13.40 0.94
CA SER A 144 -31.52 -11.94 1.03
C SER A 144 -32.51 -11.28 0.07
N VAL A 145 -32.66 -11.82 -1.15
CA VAL A 145 -33.69 -11.39 -2.10
C VAL A 145 -35.08 -11.63 -1.50
N SER A 146 -35.31 -12.80 -0.92
CA SER A 146 -36.57 -13.13 -0.25
C SER A 146 -36.88 -12.22 0.95
N ALA A 147 -35.86 -11.72 1.64
CA ALA A 147 -35.99 -10.79 2.77
C ALA A 147 -36.17 -9.32 2.36
N GLY A 148 -36.00 -8.97 1.08
CA GLY A 148 -36.28 -7.62 0.56
C GLY A 148 -35.11 -6.93 -0.14
N ALA A 149 -33.96 -7.59 -0.32
CA ALA A 149 -32.93 -7.11 -1.23
C ALA A 149 -33.47 -7.14 -2.67
N SER A 150 -33.33 -6.03 -3.40
CA SER A 150 -33.81 -5.92 -4.78
C SER A 150 -32.68 -5.82 -5.80
N ARG A 151 -31.43 -5.72 -5.33
CA ARG A 151 -30.24 -5.59 -6.18
C ARG A 151 -29.06 -6.36 -5.60
N ILE A 152 -28.31 -7.02 -6.47
CA ILE A 152 -26.94 -7.48 -6.20
C ILE A 152 -26.03 -6.51 -6.95
N ASP A 153 -25.34 -5.65 -6.21
CA ASP A 153 -24.50 -4.60 -6.79
C ASP A 153 -23.10 -5.13 -7.16
N GLY A 154 -22.66 -6.22 -6.54
CA GLY A 154 -21.45 -6.92 -6.91
C GLY A 154 -21.11 -8.07 -5.97
N ILE A 155 -20.34 -9.02 -6.49
CA ILE A 155 -19.67 -10.07 -5.73
C ILE A 155 -18.21 -10.11 -6.16
N SER A 156 -17.33 -10.22 -5.17
CA SER A 156 -15.90 -10.38 -5.37
C SER A 156 -15.35 -11.45 -4.43
N PHE A 157 -14.28 -12.11 -4.83
CA PHE A 157 -13.73 -13.25 -4.10
C PHE A 157 -12.36 -12.92 -3.52
N THR A 158 -12.11 -13.35 -2.29
CA THR A 158 -10.81 -13.23 -1.63
C THR A 158 -10.47 -14.54 -0.95
N ALA A 159 -9.18 -14.81 -0.81
CA ALA A 159 -8.71 -15.83 0.10
C ALA A 159 -8.89 -15.36 1.56
N GLU A 160 -8.90 -16.32 2.49
CA GLU A 160 -8.88 -16.03 3.92
C GLU A 160 -7.62 -15.25 4.31
N GLU A 161 -7.75 -14.35 5.29
CA GLU A 161 -6.63 -13.51 5.75
C GLU A 161 -5.43 -14.35 6.22
N GLU A 162 -5.68 -15.47 6.90
CA GLU A 162 -4.63 -16.41 7.33
C GLU A 162 -3.94 -17.10 6.13
N ALA A 163 -4.71 -17.49 5.11
CA ALA A 163 -4.17 -18.08 3.88
C ALA A 163 -3.32 -17.06 3.11
N ILE A 164 -3.77 -15.80 3.03
CA ILE A 164 -3.00 -14.71 2.43
C ILE A 164 -1.69 -14.50 3.19
N ALA A 165 -1.72 -14.40 4.52
CA ALA A 165 -0.52 -14.20 5.32
C ALA A 165 0.47 -15.37 5.19
N THR A 166 -0.04 -16.60 5.12
CA THR A 166 0.78 -17.80 4.90
C THR A 166 1.44 -17.79 3.53
N ALA A 167 0.67 -17.49 2.48
CA ALA A 167 1.18 -17.38 1.10
C ALA A 167 2.22 -16.26 0.95
N GLN A 168 2.01 -15.10 1.61
CA GLN A 168 3.00 -14.02 1.62
C GLN A 168 4.34 -14.46 2.21
N ASN A 169 4.31 -15.17 3.34
CA ASN A 169 5.53 -15.69 3.96
C ASN A 169 6.25 -16.71 3.08
N GLN A 170 5.49 -17.56 2.37
CA GLN A 170 6.04 -18.55 1.46
C GLN A 170 6.65 -17.87 0.22
N ALA A 171 5.94 -16.95 -0.42
CA ALA A 171 6.46 -16.15 -1.53
C ALA A 171 7.74 -15.38 -1.15
N LEU A 172 7.85 -14.86 0.08
CA LEU A 172 9.08 -14.20 0.55
C LEU A 172 10.27 -15.18 0.67
N ARG A 173 10.03 -16.41 1.13
CA ARG A 173 11.08 -17.46 1.20
C ARG A 173 11.56 -17.81 -0.19
N GLU A 174 10.65 -18.01 -1.13
CA GLU A 174 10.98 -18.33 -2.52
C GLU A 174 11.73 -17.20 -3.21
N ALA A 175 11.27 -15.95 -3.06
CA ALA A 175 11.97 -14.78 -3.58
C ALA A 175 13.40 -14.68 -3.04
N THR A 176 13.60 -14.99 -1.76
CA THR A 176 14.93 -14.98 -1.13
C THR A 176 15.82 -16.09 -1.68
N GLN A 177 15.27 -17.31 -1.83
CA GLN A 177 15.99 -18.45 -2.38
C GLN A 177 16.40 -18.20 -3.83
N GLU A 178 15.48 -17.72 -4.68
CA GLU A 178 15.78 -17.40 -6.07
C GLU A 178 16.87 -16.31 -6.19
N ALA A 179 16.81 -15.25 -5.37
CA ALA A 179 17.83 -14.23 -5.35
C ALA A 179 19.22 -14.81 -5.02
N GLN A 180 19.31 -15.69 -4.02
CA GLN A 180 20.55 -16.37 -3.65
C GLN A 180 21.07 -17.26 -4.78
N GLU A 181 20.21 -18.06 -5.41
CA GLU A 181 20.58 -18.93 -6.53
C GLU A 181 21.08 -18.12 -7.73
N GLN A 182 20.44 -17.00 -8.07
CA GLN A 182 20.91 -16.11 -9.13
C GLN A 182 22.31 -15.57 -8.85
N ALA A 183 22.59 -15.16 -7.60
CA ALA A 183 23.93 -14.71 -7.22
C ALA A 183 24.96 -15.82 -7.34
N ASP A 184 24.63 -17.03 -6.88
CA ASP A 184 25.53 -18.19 -6.94
C ASP A 184 25.85 -18.55 -8.40
N VAL A 185 24.87 -18.53 -9.29
CA VAL A 185 25.05 -18.80 -10.74
C VAL A 185 25.97 -17.76 -11.38
N VAL A 186 25.72 -16.47 -11.14
CA VAL A 186 26.50 -15.38 -11.76
C VAL A 186 27.94 -15.35 -11.24
N LEU A 187 28.13 -15.52 -9.93
CA LEU A 187 29.47 -15.51 -9.33
C LEU A 187 30.27 -16.74 -9.75
N ALA A 188 29.67 -17.93 -9.75
CA ALA A 188 30.34 -19.14 -10.20
C ALA A 188 30.79 -19.03 -11.68
N ALA A 189 29.97 -18.44 -12.55
CA ALA A 189 30.32 -18.21 -13.95
C ALA A 189 31.53 -17.27 -14.12
N LEU A 190 31.78 -16.41 -13.14
CA LEU A 190 32.93 -15.48 -13.09
C LEU A 190 34.14 -16.05 -12.33
N GLY A 191 34.05 -17.28 -11.81
CA GLY A 191 35.08 -17.87 -10.95
C GLY A 191 35.19 -17.19 -9.57
N LEU A 192 34.10 -16.57 -9.12
CA LEU A 192 33.97 -15.87 -7.84
C LEU A 192 33.07 -16.69 -6.90
N SER A 193 33.02 -16.31 -5.62
CA SER A 193 32.17 -16.94 -4.62
C SER A 193 31.61 -15.88 -3.70
N ARG A 194 30.34 -16.03 -3.29
CA ARG A 194 29.73 -15.09 -2.35
C ARG A 194 30.36 -15.19 -0.96
N ASP A 195 30.35 -14.08 -0.24
CA ASP A 195 30.78 -13.98 1.15
C ASP A 195 29.57 -13.72 2.07
N GLU A 196 29.18 -12.46 2.27
CA GLU A 196 28.07 -12.09 3.16
C GLU A 196 26.96 -11.30 2.44
N VAL A 197 25.74 -11.39 2.97
CA VAL A 197 24.63 -10.52 2.55
C VAL A 197 24.81 -9.18 3.25
N VAL A 198 25.12 -8.14 2.47
CA VAL A 198 25.41 -6.79 2.97
C VAL A 198 24.14 -5.97 3.14
N ASN A 199 23.16 -6.16 2.27
CA ASN A 199 21.89 -5.46 2.33
C ASN A 199 20.73 -6.34 1.84
N ILE A 200 19.58 -6.22 2.49
CA ILE A 200 18.33 -6.90 2.15
C ILE A 200 17.26 -5.85 1.94
N GLN A 201 16.71 -5.81 0.74
CA GLN A 201 15.55 -4.99 0.44
C GLN A 201 14.36 -5.89 0.15
N ILE A 202 13.39 -5.87 1.07
CA ILE A 202 12.12 -6.56 0.91
C ILE A 202 11.21 -5.60 0.16
N ASN A 203 11.05 -5.83 -1.15
CA ASN A 203 10.08 -5.10 -1.94
C ASN A 203 8.73 -5.76 -1.63
N GLY A 204 7.98 -5.13 -0.73
CA GLY A 204 6.74 -5.67 -0.19
C GLY A 204 5.83 -6.22 -1.28
N ALA A 205 5.16 -7.32 -0.96
CA ALA A 205 4.12 -7.88 -1.81
C ALA A 205 3.20 -6.74 -2.28
N MET A 206 3.10 -6.56 -3.59
CA MET A 206 2.13 -5.65 -4.16
C MET A 206 0.79 -6.00 -3.50
N PRO A 207 0.05 -5.05 -2.89
CA PRO A 207 -1.24 -5.38 -2.30
C PRO A 207 -2.04 -6.18 -3.33
N PRO A 208 -2.64 -7.32 -2.94
CA PRO A 208 -3.32 -8.19 -3.88
C PRO A 208 -4.26 -7.33 -4.72
N MET A 209 -4.20 -7.49 -6.05
CA MET A 209 -5.02 -6.70 -6.95
C MET A 209 -6.47 -6.83 -6.47
N PRO A 210 -7.21 -5.72 -6.29
CA PRO A 210 -8.57 -5.78 -5.79
C PRO A 210 -9.36 -6.73 -6.70
N PRO A 211 -10.11 -7.68 -6.12
CA PRO A 211 -10.81 -8.68 -6.91
C PRO A 211 -11.75 -7.99 -7.90
N ILE A 212 -11.70 -8.41 -9.16
CA ILE A 212 -12.51 -7.82 -10.22
C ILE A 212 -13.96 -8.23 -9.96
N PRO A 213 -14.89 -7.28 -9.71
CA PRO A 213 -16.29 -7.61 -9.52
C PRO A 213 -16.85 -8.26 -10.79
N LEU A 214 -17.60 -9.35 -10.64
CA LEU A 214 -18.36 -9.90 -11.77
C LEU A 214 -19.39 -8.86 -12.24
N ALA A 215 -19.45 -8.63 -13.55
CA ALA A 215 -20.31 -7.61 -14.14
C ALA A 215 -21.80 -7.95 -13.92
N ARG A 216 -22.60 -6.93 -13.60
CA ARG A 216 -24.04 -7.00 -13.28
C ARG A 216 -24.86 -7.89 -14.24
N GLY A 217 -24.60 -7.81 -15.54
CA GLY A 217 -25.32 -8.59 -16.56
C GLY A 217 -25.04 -10.10 -16.54
N ALA A 218 -23.89 -10.52 -16.01
CA ALA A 218 -23.57 -11.95 -15.83
C ALA A 218 -24.30 -12.55 -14.61
N VAL A 219 -24.59 -11.72 -13.60
CA VAL A 219 -25.32 -12.12 -12.38
C VAL A 219 -26.82 -12.26 -12.64
N GLU A 220 -27.39 -11.34 -13.43
CA GLU A 220 -28.83 -11.29 -13.72
C GLU A 220 -29.32 -12.48 -14.58
N GLN A 221 -28.43 -13.05 -15.41
CA GLN A 221 -28.75 -14.17 -16.30
C GLN A 221 -28.75 -15.54 -15.59
N LEU A 222 -28.27 -15.61 -14.34
CA LEU A 222 -28.20 -16.82 -13.51
C LEU A 222 -29.41 -17.00 -12.58
N ALA A 223 -30.25 -15.98 -12.41
CA ALA A 223 -31.33 -15.92 -11.41
C ALA A 223 -32.66 -16.60 -11.83
N LEU A 224 -32.63 -17.61 -12.72
CA LEU A 224 -33.84 -18.23 -13.31
C LEU A 224 -34.00 -19.74 -13.02
N SER A 225 -33.50 -20.25 -11.88
CA SER A 225 -33.66 -21.66 -11.50
C SER A 225 -33.90 -21.87 -10.00
N ASP A 226 -34.65 -22.92 -9.65
CA ASP A 226 -34.99 -23.37 -8.28
C ASP A 226 -33.80 -24.06 -7.55
N ALA A 227 -32.58 -23.85 -8.06
CA ALA A 227 -31.32 -24.36 -7.51
C ALA A 227 -30.49 -23.16 -7.03
N PRO A 228 -29.69 -23.33 -5.94
CA PRO A 228 -28.96 -22.22 -5.36
C PRO A 228 -28.04 -21.58 -6.39
N THR A 229 -27.96 -20.24 -6.36
CA THR A 229 -27.12 -19.48 -7.29
C THR A 229 -25.68 -20.03 -7.28
N PRO A 230 -25.13 -20.52 -8.41
CA PRO A 230 -23.79 -21.12 -8.42
C PRO A 230 -22.74 -20.02 -8.28
N VAL A 231 -21.97 -20.06 -7.19
CA VAL A 231 -20.90 -19.12 -6.90
C VAL A 231 -19.58 -19.89 -6.76
N VAL A 232 -18.57 -19.51 -7.55
CA VAL A 232 -17.25 -20.17 -7.55
C VAL A 232 -16.17 -19.12 -7.40
N GLY A 233 -15.41 -19.21 -6.32
CA GLY A 233 -14.20 -18.41 -6.09
C GLY A 233 -13.04 -19.05 -6.83
N GLY A 234 -12.40 -18.30 -7.72
CA GLY A 234 -11.20 -18.74 -8.43
C GLY A 234 -9.96 -18.79 -7.53
N GLU A 235 -8.79 -18.52 -8.10
CA GLU A 235 -7.53 -18.42 -7.36
C GLU A 235 -7.06 -16.97 -7.26
N GLN A 236 -6.33 -16.68 -6.18
CA GLN A 236 -5.66 -15.41 -5.93
C GLN A 236 -4.15 -15.64 -5.92
N GLN A 237 -3.46 -14.88 -6.77
CA GLN A 237 -2.01 -14.90 -6.83
C GLN A 237 -1.42 -13.90 -5.83
N ILE A 238 -0.47 -14.36 -5.04
CA ILE A 238 0.33 -13.58 -4.10
C ILE A 238 1.77 -13.60 -4.58
N GLU A 239 2.36 -12.41 -4.69
CA GLU A 239 3.73 -12.25 -5.18
C GLU A 239 4.56 -11.46 -4.16
N ALA A 240 5.83 -11.83 -4.01
CA ALA A 240 6.81 -11.07 -3.24
C ALA A 240 8.13 -10.94 -4.02
N SER A 241 8.87 -9.86 -3.77
CA SER A 241 10.19 -9.65 -4.35
C SER A 241 11.22 -9.28 -3.28
N VAL A 242 12.40 -9.89 -3.38
CA VAL A 242 13.52 -9.64 -2.47
C VAL A 242 14.75 -9.29 -3.30
N THR A 243 15.33 -8.12 -3.05
CA THR A 243 16.60 -7.70 -3.63
C THR A 243 17.70 -7.86 -2.60
N LEU A 244 18.75 -8.60 -2.95
CA LEU A 244 19.93 -8.80 -2.10
C LEU A 244 21.13 -8.10 -2.70
N GLN A 245 21.94 -7.48 -1.83
CA GLN A 245 23.31 -7.09 -2.15
C GLN A 245 24.25 -8.01 -1.40
N ILE A 246 25.11 -8.73 -2.14
CA ILE A 246 25.96 -9.79 -1.61
C ILE A 246 27.42 -9.46 -1.97
N SER A 247 28.33 -9.51 -1.01
CA SER A 247 29.76 -9.29 -1.23
C SER A 247 30.45 -10.53 -1.81
N TYR A 248 31.58 -10.34 -2.50
CA TYR A 248 32.42 -11.39 -3.09
C TYR A 248 33.86 -10.92 -3.38
#